data_AF-A0A6G3ZAS9-F1
#
_entry.id   AF-A0A6G3ZAS9-F1
#
_cell.length_a   1.000
_cell.length_b   1.000
_cell.length_c   1.000
_cell.angle_alpha   90.00
_cell.angle_beta   90.00
_cell.angle_gamma   90.00
#
_symmetry.space_group_name_H-M   'P 1'
#
loop_
_entity.id
_entity.type
_entity.pdbx_description
1 polymer ?
#
loop_
_entity_poly.entity_id
_entity_poly.type
_entity_poly.pdbx_seq_one_letter_code
_entity_poly.pdbx_strand_id
1 'polypeptide(L)'
;MSVLAEETGQTMDEATNARRRRFTREQNVFVRNAIAVNDLEDPTKANVTLPLFKGIGPSGNPTYYILTETSSFIISKFLGVNYSPKLIHGRGSEGSQEVTIKRGLIQFRGDVDFSPVRRVEPGDGPFAFPPSVAEPGSIGDDEYSSLVVLPSGLVINAQIVANSTGIHDRIVSIDIPRRRVTMELLDGFQGGDQFYYRLVTDATAPGPAAIELGTLAPRMAKLPAFGQSSLFENSTFIGFSPVTNGETGADNPERQSLSSTILDDDLDPINVFPFDPDNDQEFFNNDSPMWDAHLNMWTEEAIDPGLRRRIVSIE
;
A
#
# COMPACT_ATOMS: atom_id res chain seq x y z
N MET A 1 17.66 5.55 -24.42
CA MET A 1 17.68 5.05 -23.03
C MET A 1 16.25 5.03 -22.52
N SER A 2 15.81 4.02 -21.77
CA SER A 2 14.49 4.12 -21.12
C SER A 2 14.64 5.11 -19.96
N VAL A 3 13.78 6.13 -19.89
CA VAL A 3 13.79 7.19 -18.87
C VAL A 3 13.93 6.64 -17.44
N LEU A 4 13.29 5.50 -17.18
CA LEU A 4 13.39 4.74 -15.92
C LEU A 4 14.80 4.35 -15.51
N ALA A 5 15.66 3.91 -16.42
CA ALA A 5 17.02 3.47 -16.08
C ALA A 5 17.87 4.65 -15.57
N GLU A 6 17.67 5.82 -16.16
CA GLU A 6 18.37 7.05 -15.80
C GLU A 6 17.85 7.62 -14.47
N GLU A 7 16.54 7.53 -14.21
CA GLU A 7 15.93 7.99 -12.96
C GLU A 7 16.19 7.04 -11.77
N THR A 8 16.17 5.74 -12.01
CA THR A 8 16.38 4.69 -11.01
C THR A 8 17.83 4.26 -10.89
N GLY A 9 18.79 4.96 -11.51
CA GLY A 9 20.22 4.62 -11.40
C GLY A 9 20.57 3.18 -11.80
N GLN A 10 19.67 2.51 -12.53
CA GLN A 10 19.85 1.15 -12.99
C GLN A 10 20.72 1.16 -14.24
N THR A 11 21.63 0.20 -14.35
CA THR A 11 22.27 -0.07 -15.65
C THR A 11 21.22 -0.54 -16.66
N MET A 12 21.48 -0.35 -17.96
CA MET A 12 20.56 -0.82 -19.01
C MET A 12 20.27 -2.33 -18.90
N ASP A 13 21.27 -3.11 -18.50
CA ASP A 13 21.14 -4.55 -18.29
C ASP A 13 20.29 -4.87 -17.06
N GLU A 14 20.43 -4.12 -15.96
CA GLU A 14 19.56 -4.27 -14.79
C GLU A 14 18.10 -3.88 -15.10
N ALA A 15 17.88 -2.76 -15.79
CA ALA A 15 16.54 -2.33 -16.20
C ALA A 15 15.90 -3.33 -17.17
N THR A 16 16.69 -3.88 -18.10
CA THR A 16 16.23 -4.90 -19.06
C THR A 16 15.97 -6.23 -18.37
N ASN A 17 16.81 -6.62 -17.40
CA ASN A 17 16.62 -7.84 -16.63
C ASN A 17 15.46 -7.73 -15.65
N ALA A 18 15.25 -6.59 -14.99
CA ALA A 18 14.08 -6.33 -14.16
C ALA A 18 12.78 -6.47 -14.97
N ARG A 19 12.73 -5.92 -16.20
CA ARG A 19 11.61 -6.11 -17.13
C ARG A 19 11.41 -7.55 -17.61
N ARG A 20 12.45 -8.39 -17.54
CA ARG A 20 12.42 -9.80 -17.93
C ARG A 20 12.22 -10.75 -16.74
N ARG A 21 12.32 -10.26 -15.49
CA ARG A 21 12.10 -11.09 -14.31
C ARG A 21 10.66 -11.56 -14.33
N ARG A 22 10.48 -12.87 -14.39
CA ARG A 22 9.22 -13.53 -14.16
C ARG A 22 9.32 -14.15 -12.78
N PHE A 23 8.52 -13.65 -11.86
CA PHE A 23 8.26 -14.36 -10.62
C PHE A 23 7.46 -15.62 -10.95
N THR A 24 7.72 -16.68 -10.20
CA THR A 24 6.95 -17.91 -10.28
C THR A 24 5.51 -17.65 -9.83
N ARG A 25 4.57 -18.50 -10.26
CA ARG A 25 3.17 -18.35 -9.83
C ARG A 25 3.07 -18.49 -8.32
N GLU A 26 3.91 -19.33 -7.74
CA GLU A 26 4.03 -19.58 -6.31
C GLU A 26 4.50 -18.36 -5.52
N GLN A 27 5.28 -17.46 -6.14
CA GLN A 27 5.73 -16.22 -5.49
C GLN A 27 4.66 -15.12 -5.48
N ASN A 28 3.62 -15.24 -6.31
CA ASN A 28 2.44 -14.36 -6.30
C ASN A 28 2.74 -12.86 -6.17
N VAL A 29 3.71 -12.35 -6.94
CA VAL A 29 4.20 -10.96 -6.80
C VAL A 29 3.31 -10.00 -7.57
N PHE A 30 2.55 -9.19 -6.84
CA PHE A 30 1.61 -8.24 -7.41
C PHE A 30 2.22 -6.91 -7.81
N VAL A 31 3.43 -6.59 -7.36
CA VAL A 31 4.11 -5.33 -7.66
C VAL A 31 5.07 -5.57 -8.83
N ARG A 32 4.63 -5.25 -10.06
CA ARG A 32 5.35 -5.63 -11.30
C ARG A 32 6.79 -5.12 -11.41
N ASN A 33 7.10 -3.98 -10.79
CA ASN A 33 8.44 -3.42 -10.81
C ASN A 33 9.34 -3.93 -9.68
N ALA A 34 8.92 -4.97 -8.94
CA ALA A 34 9.74 -5.63 -7.95
C ALA A 34 11.09 -6.05 -8.55
N ILE A 35 12.16 -5.55 -7.94
CA ILE A 35 13.51 -5.98 -8.21
C ILE A 35 13.69 -7.37 -7.58
N ALA A 36 13.39 -7.52 -6.30
CA ALA A 36 13.53 -8.79 -5.59
C ALA A 36 12.36 -8.98 -4.62
N VAL A 37 12.04 -10.23 -4.33
CA VAL A 37 11.18 -10.64 -3.21
C VAL A 37 11.93 -11.69 -2.42
N ASN A 38 11.88 -11.61 -1.10
CA ASN A 38 12.57 -12.53 -0.21
C ASN A 38 11.63 -13.00 0.91
N ASP A 39 11.96 -14.15 1.49
CA ASP A 39 11.35 -14.67 2.71
C ASP A 39 9.82 -14.86 2.62
N LEU A 40 9.28 -15.16 1.43
CA LEU A 40 7.82 -15.32 1.20
C LEU A 40 7.23 -16.55 1.92
N GLU A 41 8.06 -17.47 2.40
CA GLU A 41 7.68 -18.61 3.22
C GLU A 41 7.37 -18.24 4.68
N ASP A 42 7.85 -17.07 5.13
CA ASP A 42 7.59 -16.53 6.47
C ASP A 42 6.97 -15.14 6.31
N PRO A 43 5.64 -15.01 6.41
CA PRO A 43 4.97 -13.76 6.15
C PRO A 43 5.38 -12.61 7.10
N THR A 44 6.00 -12.92 8.24
CA THR A 44 6.54 -11.92 9.18
C THR A 44 7.90 -11.35 8.73
N LYS A 45 8.53 -11.96 7.73
CA LYS A 45 9.82 -11.55 7.15
C LYS A 45 9.74 -11.21 5.68
N ALA A 46 8.63 -11.55 5.03
CA ALA A 46 8.39 -11.31 3.61
C ALA A 46 8.65 -9.84 3.26
N ASN A 47 9.46 -9.62 2.23
CA ASN A 47 9.83 -8.28 1.80
C ASN A 47 10.01 -8.16 0.29
N VAL A 48 9.85 -6.95 -0.22
CA VAL A 48 10.04 -6.60 -1.63
C VAL A 48 11.05 -5.47 -1.77
N THR A 49 11.95 -5.60 -2.73
CA THR A 49 12.86 -4.52 -3.13
C THR A 49 12.33 -3.83 -4.38
N LEU A 50 12.15 -2.52 -4.32
CA LEU A 50 11.56 -1.67 -5.35
C LEU A 50 12.56 -0.62 -5.85
N PRO A 51 12.38 -0.11 -7.08
CA PRO A 51 13.08 1.08 -7.54
C PRO A 51 12.69 2.30 -6.71
N LEU A 52 13.70 3.06 -6.28
CA LEU A 52 13.53 4.30 -5.52
C LEU A 52 13.74 5.50 -6.43
N PHE A 53 12.71 6.32 -6.58
CA PHE A 53 12.74 7.52 -7.41
C PHE A 53 13.09 8.75 -6.56
N LYS A 54 13.55 9.82 -7.22
CA LYS A 54 13.77 11.12 -6.57
C LYS A 54 12.79 12.14 -7.09
N GLY A 55 12.12 12.79 -6.15
CA GLY A 55 11.36 14.00 -6.38
C GLY A 55 12.02 15.20 -5.71
N ILE A 56 11.26 16.29 -5.74
CA ILE A 56 11.54 17.54 -5.03
C ILE A 56 10.34 17.79 -4.13
N GLY A 57 10.55 17.85 -2.81
CA GLY A 57 9.51 18.22 -1.86
C GLY A 57 9.12 19.70 -1.98
N PRO A 58 8.04 20.14 -1.30
CA PRO A 58 7.54 21.51 -1.38
C PRO A 58 8.59 22.57 -0.99
N SER A 59 9.46 22.25 -0.03
CA SER A 59 10.56 23.12 0.41
C SER A 59 11.79 23.10 -0.50
N GLY A 60 11.75 22.36 -1.62
CA GLY A 60 12.86 22.21 -2.56
C GLY A 60 13.88 21.14 -2.20
N ASN A 61 13.73 20.50 -1.04
CA ASN A 61 14.59 19.40 -0.60
C ASN A 61 14.32 18.12 -1.41
N PRO A 62 15.30 17.21 -1.54
CA PRO A 62 15.06 15.88 -2.08
C PRO A 62 13.99 15.13 -1.27
N THR A 63 13.02 14.56 -1.98
CA THR A 63 12.11 13.55 -1.44
C THR A 63 12.25 12.29 -2.29
N TYR A 64 12.03 11.13 -1.70
CA TYR A 64 12.20 9.84 -2.36
C TYR A 64 10.90 9.07 -2.30
N TYR A 65 10.51 8.48 -3.43
CA TYR A 65 9.22 7.83 -3.58
C TYR A 65 9.35 6.52 -4.34
N ILE A 66 8.38 5.63 -4.12
CA ILE A 66 8.14 4.46 -4.97
C ILE A 66 6.97 4.74 -5.91
N LEU A 67 6.97 4.07 -7.06
CA LEU A 67 5.90 4.14 -8.05
C LEU A 67 5.39 2.72 -8.29
N THR A 68 4.13 2.45 -7.96
CA THR A 68 3.57 1.08 -7.99
C THR A 68 2.50 0.91 -9.06
N GLU A 69 1.69 1.94 -9.34
CA GLU A 69 0.60 1.88 -10.33
C GLU A 69 0.55 3.13 -11.24
N THR A 70 -0.03 2.97 -12.44
CA THR A 70 -0.56 4.11 -13.22
C THR A 70 -1.97 3.83 -13.75
N SER A 71 -2.68 4.92 -14.09
CA SER A 71 -4.02 4.86 -14.70
C SER A 71 -4.04 4.55 -16.20
N SER A 72 -2.89 4.24 -16.81
CA SER A 72 -2.79 3.97 -18.25
C SER A 72 -2.14 2.63 -18.50
N PHE A 73 -2.83 1.74 -19.21
CA PHE A 73 -2.32 0.41 -19.52
C PHE A 73 -0.99 0.44 -20.28
N ILE A 74 -0.90 1.30 -21.30
CA ILE A 74 0.30 1.47 -22.13
C ILE A 74 1.48 1.99 -21.29
N ILE A 75 1.24 3.00 -20.46
CA ILE A 75 2.29 3.57 -19.61
C ILE A 75 2.71 2.59 -18.52
N SER A 76 1.77 1.86 -17.93
CA SER A 76 2.06 0.81 -16.94
C SER A 76 2.99 -0.25 -17.52
N LYS A 77 2.70 -0.76 -18.73
CA LYS A 77 3.58 -1.70 -19.45
C LYS A 77 4.93 -1.09 -19.80
N PHE A 78 4.96 0.17 -20.23
CA PHE A 78 6.22 0.85 -20.54
C PHE A 78 7.09 1.03 -19.30
N LEU A 79 6.46 1.33 -18.16
CA LEU A 79 7.14 1.57 -16.90
C LEU A 79 7.45 0.29 -16.11
N GLY A 80 6.77 -0.81 -16.43
CA GLY A 80 6.86 -2.06 -15.69
C GLY A 80 6.16 -2.02 -14.34
N VAL A 81 5.16 -1.15 -14.18
CA VAL A 81 4.35 -1.00 -12.96
C VAL A 81 2.95 -1.53 -13.19
N ASN A 82 2.15 -1.63 -12.13
CA ASN A 82 0.79 -2.12 -12.23
C ASN A 82 -0.12 -1.15 -12.99
N TYR A 83 -1.10 -1.71 -13.70
CA TYR A 83 -2.17 -0.94 -14.30
C TYR A 83 -3.38 -0.97 -13.39
N SER A 84 -3.75 0.20 -12.86
CA SER A 84 -4.98 0.38 -12.11
C SER A 84 -5.86 1.40 -12.83
N PRO A 85 -6.90 0.96 -13.55
CA PRO A 85 -7.79 1.87 -14.27
C PRO A 85 -8.51 2.84 -13.35
N LYS A 86 -8.86 2.41 -12.13
CA LYS A 86 -9.67 3.21 -11.19
C LYS A 86 -8.98 4.49 -10.73
N LEU A 87 -7.64 4.55 -10.77
CA LEU A 87 -6.90 5.77 -10.42
C LEU A 87 -7.34 7.00 -11.23
N ILE A 88 -7.84 6.81 -12.46
CA ILE A 88 -8.30 7.93 -13.30
C ILE A 88 -9.43 8.73 -12.65
N HIS A 89 -10.24 8.11 -11.79
CA HIS A 89 -11.39 8.76 -11.14
C HIS A 89 -10.98 9.75 -10.05
N GLY A 90 -9.77 9.64 -9.51
CA GLY A 90 -9.24 10.65 -8.59
C GLY A 90 -8.76 11.92 -9.29
N ARG A 91 -8.63 11.93 -10.62
CA ARG A 91 -8.16 13.12 -11.36
C ARG A 91 -9.12 14.30 -11.19
N GLY A 92 -8.59 15.43 -10.73
CA GLY A 92 -9.37 16.64 -10.49
C GLY A 92 -10.22 16.58 -9.22
N SER A 93 -10.07 15.53 -8.41
CA SER A 93 -10.66 15.46 -7.08
C SER A 93 -9.80 16.19 -6.05
N GLU A 94 -10.41 16.62 -4.95
CA GLU A 94 -9.71 17.22 -3.82
C GLU A 94 -8.75 16.25 -3.13
N GLY A 95 -8.95 14.94 -3.28
CA GLY A 95 -8.11 13.91 -2.66
C GLY A 95 -6.83 13.59 -3.42
N SER A 96 -6.72 14.03 -4.67
CA SER A 96 -5.51 13.89 -5.47
C SER A 96 -4.53 15.04 -5.22
N GLN A 97 -3.26 14.80 -5.54
CA GLN A 97 -2.20 15.81 -5.52
C GLN A 97 -1.72 16.09 -6.94
N GLU A 98 -2.00 17.31 -7.43
CA GLU A 98 -1.41 17.79 -8.68
C GLU A 98 0.07 18.14 -8.47
N VAL A 99 0.94 17.70 -9.37
CA VAL A 99 2.38 17.97 -9.27
C VAL A 99 2.89 18.74 -10.48
N THR A 100 4.10 19.29 -10.35
CA THR A 100 4.81 19.90 -11.48
C THR A 100 6.06 19.11 -11.83
N ILE A 101 6.60 19.33 -13.02
CA ILE A 101 7.89 18.76 -13.43
C ILE A 101 8.93 19.87 -13.42
N LYS A 102 9.99 19.68 -12.62
CA LYS A 102 11.11 20.62 -12.52
C LYS A 102 12.41 19.87 -12.74
N ARG A 103 13.12 20.25 -13.82
CA ARG A 103 14.38 19.60 -14.23
C ARG A 103 14.24 18.08 -14.41
N GLY A 104 13.10 17.65 -14.96
CA GLY A 104 12.79 16.23 -15.18
C GLY A 104 12.33 15.46 -13.94
N LEU A 105 12.26 16.10 -12.75
CA LEU A 105 11.79 15.45 -11.52
C LEU A 105 10.37 15.90 -11.18
N ILE A 106 9.61 15.01 -10.55
CA ILE A 106 8.34 15.38 -9.92
C ILE A 106 8.63 16.32 -8.76
N GLN A 107 8.00 17.49 -8.77
CA GLN A 107 7.93 18.39 -7.64
C GLN A 107 6.57 18.26 -6.96
N PHE A 108 6.60 17.71 -5.75
CA PHE A 108 5.42 17.47 -4.91
C PHE A 108 4.93 18.77 -4.26
N ARG A 109 3.62 18.85 -4.01
CA ARG A 109 2.96 19.94 -3.28
C ARG A 109 2.91 19.68 -1.78
N GLY A 110 2.58 18.45 -1.39
CA GLY A 110 2.70 17.98 -0.01
C GLY A 110 3.93 17.12 0.20
N ASP A 111 4.31 16.95 1.45
CA ASP A 111 5.37 16.06 1.92
C ASP A 111 4.88 15.22 3.11
N VAL A 112 5.74 14.31 3.56
CA VAL A 112 5.49 13.46 4.73
C VAL A 112 6.48 13.79 5.85
N ASP A 113 6.00 13.95 7.07
CA ASP A 113 6.83 13.99 8.26
C ASP A 113 7.00 12.56 8.82
N PHE A 114 8.21 12.04 8.76
CA PHE A 114 8.62 10.73 9.29
C PHE A 114 9.27 10.82 10.68
N SER A 115 9.22 11.98 11.33
CA SER A 115 9.73 12.16 12.70
C SER A 115 8.80 11.70 13.84
N PRO A 116 7.47 11.55 13.67
CA PRO A 116 6.62 11.00 14.71
C PRO A 116 7.04 9.59 15.15
N VAL A 117 6.72 9.25 16.40
CA VAL A 117 6.94 7.90 16.93
C VAL A 117 5.59 7.22 17.01
N ARG A 118 5.46 6.10 16.30
CA ARG A 118 4.24 5.29 16.33
C ARG A 118 3.91 4.83 17.74
N ARG A 119 2.64 4.95 18.14
CA ARG A 119 2.09 4.36 19.36
C ARG A 119 0.71 3.77 19.12
N VAL A 120 0.53 2.52 19.55
CA VAL A 120 -0.75 1.82 19.54
C VAL A 120 -0.94 1.20 20.93
N GLU A 121 -2.06 1.49 21.58
CA GLU A 121 -2.40 0.92 22.89
C GLU A 121 -3.76 0.23 22.86
N PRO A 122 -3.93 -0.91 23.56
CA PRO A 122 -5.20 -1.59 23.68
C PRO A 122 -6.35 -0.67 24.13
N GLY A 123 -7.49 -0.78 23.47
CA GLY A 123 -8.75 -0.22 23.96
C GLY A 123 -9.30 -0.96 25.18
N ASP A 124 -10.26 -0.34 25.87
CA ASP A 124 -10.87 -0.88 27.09
C ASP A 124 -11.81 -2.09 26.83
N GLY A 125 -12.12 -2.39 25.57
CA GLY A 125 -13.00 -3.49 25.18
C GLY A 125 -12.31 -4.87 25.25
N PRO A 126 -13.09 -5.97 25.26
CA PRO A 126 -12.57 -7.34 25.39
C PRO A 126 -11.66 -7.76 24.22
N PHE A 127 -11.70 -7.02 23.11
CA PHE A 127 -10.92 -7.30 21.92
C PHE A 127 -9.82 -6.25 21.69
N ALA A 128 -9.57 -5.29 22.59
CA ALA A 128 -8.59 -4.20 22.39
C ALA A 128 -8.82 -3.26 21.18
N PHE A 129 -9.69 -3.61 20.23
CA PHE A 129 -10.17 -2.74 19.16
C PHE A 129 -11.51 -2.06 19.53
N PRO A 130 -11.71 -0.77 19.22
CA PRO A 130 -10.71 0.15 18.68
C PRO A 130 -9.63 0.48 19.73
N PRO A 131 -8.38 0.76 19.30
CA PRO A 131 -7.31 1.10 20.23
C PRO A 131 -7.62 2.39 21.01
N SER A 132 -7.14 2.48 22.25
CA SER A 132 -7.27 3.70 23.08
C SER A 132 -6.30 4.80 22.65
N VAL A 133 -5.15 4.41 22.09
CA VAL A 133 -4.15 5.29 21.47
C VAL A 133 -3.85 4.76 20.07
N ALA A 134 -3.91 5.65 19.07
CA ALA A 134 -3.49 5.38 17.69
C ALA A 134 -2.76 6.61 17.14
N GLU A 135 -1.44 6.62 17.33
CA GLU A 135 -0.52 7.65 16.85
C GLU A 135 0.33 7.06 15.72
N PRO A 136 0.19 7.53 14.47
CA PRO A 136 1.00 7.07 13.34
C PRO A 136 2.47 7.49 13.46
N GLY A 137 3.40 6.69 12.92
CA GLY A 137 4.83 7.03 12.84
C GLY A 137 5.17 8.00 11.70
N SER A 138 4.29 8.14 10.72
CA SER A 138 4.43 9.11 9.64
C SER A 138 3.13 9.83 9.30
N ILE A 139 3.23 11.14 9.05
CA ILE A 139 2.08 12.02 8.82
C ILE A 139 2.34 12.90 7.60
N GLY A 140 1.52 12.72 6.58
CA GLY A 140 1.43 13.63 5.43
C GLY A 140 0.75 14.94 5.81
N ASP A 141 1.23 16.04 5.24
CA ASP A 141 0.55 17.33 5.35
C ASP A 141 -0.80 17.36 4.58
N ASP A 142 -1.55 18.46 4.72
CA ASP A 142 -2.87 18.63 4.08
C ASP A 142 -2.83 18.59 2.54
N GLU A 143 -1.65 18.75 1.95
CA GLU A 143 -1.41 18.74 0.51
C GLU A 143 -0.91 17.39 0.01
N TYR A 144 -0.47 16.50 0.91
CA TYR A 144 0.08 15.20 0.56
C TYR A 144 -1.00 14.18 0.17
N SER A 145 -0.82 13.59 -1.00
CA SER A 145 -1.53 12.40 -1.46
C SER A 145 -0.61 11.60 -2.36
N SER A 146 -0.55 10.28 -2.17
CA SER A 146 0.17 9.40 -3.09
C SER A 146 -0.51 9.27 -4.45
N LEU A 147 -1.80 9.65 -4.56
CA LEU A 147 -2.47 9.77 -5.83
C LEU A 147 -2.06 11.06 -6.55
N VAL A 148 -1.02 10.94 -7.37
CA VAL A 148 -0.40 12.05 -8.07
C VAL A 148 -0.99 12.23 -9.48
N VAL A 149 -1.36 13.46 -9.80
CA VAL A 149 -1.77 13.86 -11.16
C VAL A 149 -0.63 14.65 -11.82
N LEU A 150 -0.03 14.06 -12.86
CA LEU A 150 1.01 14.71 -13.65
C LEU A 150 0.43 15.83 -14.54
N PRO A 151 1.26 16.79 -15.03
CA PRO A 151 0.79 17.83 -15.95
C PRO A 151 0.17 17.30 -17.25
N SER A 152 0.49 16.07 -17.65
CA SER A 152 -0.13 15.38 -18.80
C SER A 152 -1.57 14.90 -18.52
N GLY A 153 -2.02 14.95 -17.27
CA GLY A 153 -3.28 14.36 -16.81
C GLY A 153 -3.22 12.84 -16.57
N LEU A 154 -2.02 12.23 -16.63
CA LEU A 154 -1.80 10.85 -16.17
C LEU A 154 -1.90 10.82 -14.64
N VAL A 155 -2.61 9.84 -14.11
CA VAL A 155 -2.67 9.57 -12.66
C VAL A 155 -1.74 8.42 -12.32
N ILE A 156 -0.93 8.59 -11.30
CA ILE A 156 0.03 7.60 -10.82
C ILE A 156 -0.08 7.44 -9.30
N ASN A 157 0.25 6.25 -8.80
CA ASN A 157 0.41 6.03 -7.37
C ASN A 157 1.89 6.18 -7.00
N ALA A 158 2.26 7.36 -6.50
CA ALA A 158 3.62 7.74 -6.16
C ALA A 158 3.73 8.06 -4.65
N GLN A 159 4.19 7.07 -3.87
CA GLN A 159 4.22 7.13 -2.40
C GLN A 159 5.57 7.65 -1.93
N ILE A 160 5.59 8.73 -1.15
CA ILE A 160 6.82 9.24 -0.54
C ILE A 160 7.21 8.29 0.60
N VAL A 161 8.45 7.80 0.59
CA VAL A 161 8.93 6.81 1.57
C VAL A 161 10.17 7.27 2.32
N ALA A 162 10.81 8.37 1.91
CA ALA A 162 11.93 8.95 2.63
C ALA A 162 12.16 10.41 2.25
N ASN A 163 12.55 11.24 3.21
CA ASN A 163 13.03 12.60 2.98
C ASN A 163 13.98 13.03 4.12
N SER A 164 14.14 14.34 4.37
CA SER A 164 15.02 14.84 5.42
C SER A 164 14.52 14.59 6.86
N THR A 165 13.25 14.24 7.04
CA THR A 165 12.66 13.98 8.37
C THR A 165 12.86 12.53 8.82
N GLY A 166 13.02 11.60 7.88
CA GLY A 166 13.17 10.18 8.17
C GLY A 166 12.81 9.27 6.99
N ILE A 167 12.45 8.04 7.32
CA ILE A 167 12.06 6.98 6.39
C ILE A 167 10.74 6.36 6.86
N HIS A 168 9.99 5.78 5.94
CA HIS A 168 8.73 5.10 6.21
C HIS A 168 8.91 3.87 7.13
N ASP A 169 7.97 3.65 8.06
CA ASP A 169 8.04 2.60 9.09
C ASP A 169 8.26 1.19 8.52
N ARG A 170 7.62 0.89 7.38
CA ARG A 170 7.76 -0.37 6.63
C ARG A 170 9.11 -0.61 5.94
N ILE A 171 10.07 0.32 6.00
CA ILE A 171 11.37 0.17 5.31
C ILE A 171 12.30 -0.75 6.11
N VAL A 172 12.67 -1.88 5.52
CA VAL A 172 13.71 -2.78 6.01
C VAL A 172 15.10 -2.23 5.70
N SER A 173 15.30 -1.71 4.48
CA SER A 173 16.55 -1.07 4.08
C SER A 173 16.37 -0.09 2.93
N ILE A 174 17.24 0.91 2.84
CA ILE A 174 17.22 1.90 1.76
C ILE A 174 18.65 2.18 1.25
N ASP A 175 18.84 2.10 -0.06
CA ASP A 175 20.08 2.44 -0.76
C ASP A 175 19.80 3.57 -1.75
N ILE A 176 19.98 4.81 -1.28
CA ILE A 176 19.77 6.01 -2.10
C ILE A 176 20.74 6.06 -3.30
N PRO A 177 22.06 5.79 -3.16
CA PRO A 177 22.97 5.76 -4.31
C PRO A 177 22.56 4.75 -5.39
N ARG A 178 22.14 3.54 -5.01
CA ARG A 178 21.68 2.50 -5.95
C ARG A 178 20.20 2.57 -6.30
N ARG A 179 19.47 3.55 -5.73
CA ARG A 179 18.04 3.78 -5.97
C ARG A 179 17.19 2.54 -5.68
N ARG A 180 17.36 1.96 -4.50
CA ARG A 180 16.60 0.79 -4.06
C ARG A 180 16.03 1.02 -2.67
N VAL A 181 14.83 0.51 -2.45
CA VAL A 181 14.22 0.42 -1.12
C VAL A 181 13.65 -0.96 -0.96
N THR A 182 13.89 -1.58 0.20
CA THR A 182 13.30 -2.85 0.59
C THR A 182 12.24 -2.56 1.64
N MET A 183 11.02 -2.97 1.36
CA MET A 183 9.86 -2.77 2.22
C MET A 183 9.25 -4.11 2.62
N GLU A 184 8.68 -4.17 3.82
CA GLU A 184 7.90 -5.31 4.28
C GLU A 184 6.68 -5.54 3.38
N LEU A 185 6.31 -6.81 3.22
CA LEU A 185 5.09 -7.25 2.57
C LEU A 185 4.13 -7.80 3.62
N LEU A 186 2.87 -7.37 3.56
CA LEU A 186 1.83 -7.90 4.45
C LEU A 186 1.14 -9.08 3.80
N ASP A 187 0.90 -10.13 4.59
CA ASP A 187 0.14 -11.29 4.16
C ASP A 187 -1.37 -11.01 4.06
N GLY A 188 -2.04 -11.84 3.29
CA GLY A 188 -3.48 -11.74 3.09
C GLY A 188 -4.05 -12.94 2.34
N PHE A 189 -5.37 -12.93 2.23
CA PHE A 189 -6.11 -13.93 1.48
C PHE A 189 -6.88 -13.31 0.33
N GLN A 190 -6.94 -14.03 -0.79
CA GLN A 190 -7.83 -13.77 -1.90
C GLN A 190 -8.38 -15.11 -2.40
N GLY A 191 -9.72 -15.24 -2.46
CA GLY A 191 -10.37 -16.45 -2.98
C GLY A 191 -9.99 -17.77 -2.27
N GLY A 192 -9.50 -17.72 -1.03
CA GLY A 192 -9.01 -18.89 -0.28
C GLY A 192 -7.49 -19.12 -0.32
N ASP A 193 -6.74 -18.41 -1.16
CA ASP A 193 -5.29 -18.59 -1.32
C ASP A 193 -4.48 -17.66 -0.38
N GLN A 194 -3.52 -18.23 0.37
CA GLN A 194 -2.83 -17.64 1.53
C GLN A 194 -1.53 -16.84 1.20
N PHE A 195 -1.24 -16.43 -0.03
CA PHE A 195 0.01 -15.69 -0.29
C PHE A 195 -0.25 -14.39 -1.01
N TYR A 196 -1.26 -13.68 -0.53
CA TYR A 196 -1.63 -12.42 -1.10
C TYR A 196 -0.85 -11.27 -0.46
N TYR A 197 0.36 -11.04 -0.98
CA TYR A 197 1.24 -10.02 -0.43
C TYR A 197 0.90 -8.62 -0.92
N ARG A 198 0.70 -7.67 0.00
CA ARG A 198 0.42 -6.26 -0.29
C ARG A 198 1.44 -5.33 0.35
N LEU A 199 1.55 -4.13 -0.23
CA LEU A 199 2.23 -3.00 0.38
C LEU A 199 1.18 -2.13 1.05
N VAL A 200 1.41 -1.80 2.32
CA VAL A 200 0.68 -0.72 3.00
C VAL A 200 1.63 0.45 3.12
N THR A 201 1.21 1.60 2.61
CA THR A 201 2.02 2.81 2.58
C THR A 201 1.26 4.03 3.06
N ASP A 202 0.02 4.23 2.65
CA ASP A 202 -0.78 5.35 3.11
C ASP A 202 -2.14 4.88 3.65
N ALA A 203 -2.66 5.58 4.65
CA ALA A 203 -4.00 5.41 5.19
C ALA A 203 -4.65 6.77 5.47
N THR A 204 -5.98 6.81 5.41
CA THR A 204 -6.76 8.07 5.48
C THR A 204 -7.11 8.49 6.90
N ALA A 205 -6.86 7.65 7.90
CA ALA A 205 -7.21 7.88 9.29
C ALA A 205 -6.11 7.39 10.26
N PRO A 206 -5.97 8.01 11.45
CA PRO A 206 -4.91 7.66 12.41
C PRO A 206 -4.94 6.20 12.84
N GLY A 207 -6.13 5.62 13.05
CA GLY A 207 -6.31 4.21 13.42
C GLY A 207 -5.62 3.22 12.48
N PRO A 208 -6.04 3.12 11.21
CA PRO A 208 -5.40 2.23 10.24
C PRO A 208 -3.95 2.61 9.95
N ALA A 209 -3.60 3.89 9.92
CA ALA A 209 -2.21 4.33 9.75
C ALA A 209 -1.29 3.79 10.86
N ALA A 210 -1.74 3.89 12.11
CA ALA A 210 -0.99 3.34 13.23
C ALA A 210 -1.03 1.80 13.25
N ILE A 211 -2.19 1.16 13.04
CA ILE A 211 -2.28 -0.31 13.09
C ILE A 211 -1.43 -0.96 11.99
N GLU A 212 -1.48 -0.48 10.76
CA GLU A 212 -0.80 -1.11 9.62
C GLU A 212 0.51 -0.41 9.24
N LEU A 213 1.11 0.39 10.14
CA LEU A 213 2.40 1.08 9.93
C LEU A 213 2.42 1.93 8.63
N GLY A 214 1.27 2.51 8.29
CA GLY A 214 1.09 3.37 7.13
C GLY A 214 1.26 4.85 7.48
N THR A 215 1.57 5.65 6.46
CA THR A 215 1.55 7.11 6.53
C THR A 215 0.12 7.62 6.61
N LEU A 216 -0.18 8.45 7.61
CA LEU A 216 -1.44 9.16 7.65
C LEU A 216 -1.48 10.21 6.52
N ALA A 217 -2.35 10.02 5.53
CA ALA A 217 -2.55 10.92 4.40
C ALA A 217 -4.00 11.44 4.39
N PRO A 218 -4.34 12.48 5.19
CA PRO A 218 -5.72 12.93 5.37
C PRO A 218 -6.38 13.38 4.07
N ARG A 219 -5.59 13.92 3.13
CA ARG A 219 -6.09 14.37 1.82
C ARG A 219 -6.76 13.23 1.05
N MET A 220 -6.23 12.02 1.10
CA MET A 220 -6.76 10.86 0.37
C MET A 220 -8.19 10.49 0.80
N ALA A 221 -8.64 10.91 1.99
CA ALA A 221 -10.03 10.75 2.42
C ALA A 221 -11.04 11.51 1.53
N LYS A 222 -10.56 12.41 0.66
CA LYS A 222 -11.38 13.19 -0.28
C LYS A 222 -11.42 12.61 -1.69
N LEU A 223 -10.91 11.40 -1.90
CA LEU A 223 -11.01 10.70 -3.18
C LEU A 223 -12.45 10.19 -3.41
N PRO A 224 -12.98 10.25 -4.64
CA PRO A 224 -14.28 9.67 -4.98
C PRO A 224 -14.16 8.16 -5.27
N ALA A 225 -15.14 7.31 -4.99
CA ALA A 225 -16.23 7.43 -4.03
C ALA A 225 -16.22 6.16 -3.17
N PHE A 226 -16.40 6.30 -1.86
CA PHE A 226 -16.50 5.14 -0.96
C PHE A 226 -17.72 4.27 -1.28
N GLY A 227 -17.62 2.97 -0.96
CA GLY A 227 -18.66 1.97 -1.10
C GLY A 227 -18.92 1.51 -2.54
N GLN A 228 -18.10 1.95 -3.49
CA GLN A 228 -18.26 1.66 -4.91
C GLN A 228 -17.07 0.85 -5.41
N SER A 229 -17.25 -0.47 -5.47
CA SER A 229 -16.19 -1.43 -5.78
C SER A 229 -16.35 -2.10 -7.14
N SER A 230 -17.43 -1.85 -7.89
CA SER A 230 -17.67 -2.53 -9.17
C SER A 230 -16.92 -1.88 -10.33
N LEU A 231 -16.75 -2.65 -11.42
CA LEU A 231 -16.04 -2.26 -12.64
C LEU A 231 -16.53 -0.95 -13.28
N PHE A 232 -17.82 -0.65 -13.18
CA PHE A 232 -18.45 0.46 -13.92
C PHE A 232 -18.72 1.70 -13.06
N GLU A 233 -18.33 1.66 -11.79
CA GLU A 233 -18.52 2.78 -10.86
C GLU A 233 -17.34 3.75 -10.90
N ASN A 234 -17.67 5.04 -10.74
CA ASN A 234 -16.70 6.14 -10.72
C ASN A 234 -16.04 6.25 -9.34
N SER A 235 -15.25 5.24 -9.02
CA SER A 235 -14.54 5.15 -7.75
C SER A 235 -13.06 4.91 -7.99
N THR A 236 -12.25 5.55 -7.15
CA THR A 236 -10.82 5.26 -7.02
C THR A 236 -10.62 4.01 -6.19
N PHE A 237 -11.57 3.62 -5.34
CA PHE A 237 -11.40 2.56 -4.36
C PHE A 237 -11.91 1.19 -4.81
N ILE A 238 -11.36 0.13 -4.21
CA ILE A 238 -11.97 -1.20 -4.14
C ILE A 238 -12.11 -1.65 -2.68
N GLY A 239 -13.24 -2.24 -2.35
CA GLY A 239 -13.52 -2.72 -1.00
C GLY A 239 -12.59 -3.86 -0.59
N PHE A 240 -12.30 -3.93 0.71
CA PHE A 240 -11.69 -5.09 1.35
C PHE A 240 -12.24 -5.27 2.76
N SER A 241 -11.96 -6.41 3.38
CA SER A 241 -12.63 -6.85 4.61
C SER A 241 -11.63 -7.14 5.72
N PRO A 242 -11.23 -6.13 6.51
CA PRO A 242 -10.51 -6.35 7.76
C PRO A 242 -11.43 -6.94 8.82
N VAL A 243 -10.94 -7.93 9.55
CA VAL A 243 -11.65 -8.51 10.70
C VAL A 243 -11.21 -7.78 11.96
N THR A 244 -12.15 -7.27 12.75
CA THR A 244 -11.84 -6.50 13.96
C THR A 244 -11.56 -7.39 15.17
N ASN A 245 -12.35 -8.45 15.40
CA ASN A 245 -12.36 -9.25 16.64
C ASN A 245 -12.17 -10.77 16.42
N GLY A 246 -11.48 -11.16 15.35
CA GLY A 246 -11.10 -12.56 15.12
C GLY A 246 -10.07 -13.06 16.12
N GLU A 247 -9.55 -14.26 15.87
CA GLU A 247 -8.61 -14.92 16.78
C GLU A 247 -7.28 -14.16 16.91
N THR A 248 -6.65 -14.28 18.08
CA THR A 248 -5.36 -13.65 18.44
C THR A 248 -4.38 -14.71 18.95
N GLY A 249 -3.15 -14.29 19.25
CA GLY A 249 -2.03 -15.13 19.64
C GLY A 249 -1.09 -15.38 18.46
N ALA A 250 0.19 -15.02 18.60
CA ALA A 250 1.20 -15.17 17.55
C ALA A 250 1.32 -16.62 17.01
N ASP A 251 1.15 -17.61 17.88
CA ASP A 251 1.22 -19.04 17.53
C ASP A 251 -0.14 -19.64 17.09
N ASN A 252 -1.21 -18.84 17.08
CA ASN A 252 -2.55 -19.31 16.73
C ASN A 252 -2.70 -19.41 15.20
N PRO A 253 -2.91 -20.61 14.63
CA PRO A 253 -3.06 -20.76 13.18
C PRO A 253 -4.33 -20.09 12.64
N GLU A 254 -5.30 -19.76 13.50
CA GLU A 254 -6.51 -19.03 13.13
C GLU A 254 -6.38 -17.52 13.33
N ARG A 255 -5.22 -17.02 13.81
CA ARG A 255 -4.97 -15.59 14.07
C ARG A 255 -5.40 -14.75 12.86
N GLN A 256 -6.30 -13.81 13.11
CA GLN A 256 -6.77 -12.85 12.12
C GLN A 256 -7.57 -11.76 12.82
N SER A 257 -6.96 -10.62 13.12
CA SER A 257 -7.74 -9.43 13.49
C SER A 257 -6.90 -8.16 13.52
N LEU A 258 -7.53 -6.99 13.40
CA LEU A 258 -6.91 -5.73 13.79
C LEU A 258 -6.52 -5.73 15.29
N SER A 259 -7.28 -6.44 16.11
CA SER A 259 -6.98 -6.68 17.53
C SER A 259 -5.66 -7.43 17.72
N SER A 260 -5.35 -8.40 16.85
CA SER A 260 -4.14 -9.20 16.93
C SER A 260 -2.87 -8.36 16.71
N THR A 261 -2.94 -7.27 15.94
CA THR A 261 -1.81 -6.33 15.85
C THR A 261 -1.57 -5.56 17.14
N ILE A 262 -2.65 -5.22 17.85
CA ILE A 262 -2.59 -4.50 19.11
C ILE A 262 -2.09 -5.42 20.26
N LEU A 263 -2.42 -6.71 20.19
CA LEU A 263 -2.20 -7.66 21.29
C LEU A 263 -1.01 -8.61 21.09
N ASP A 264 -0.62 -8.90 19.84
CA ASP A 264 0.37 -9.92 19.51
C ASP A 264 1.67 -9.27 18.98
N ASP A 265 2.30 -8.41 19.79
CA ASP A 265 3.63 -7.83 19.52
C ASP A 265 3.75 -7.16 18.14
N ASP A 266 2.78 -6.32 17.76
CA ASP A 266 2.76 -5.57 16.49
C ASP A 266 2.76 -6.45 15.22
N LEU A 267 2.38 -7.73 15.31
CA LEU A 267 2.20 -8.56 14.12
C LEU A 267 1.11 -7.98 13.20
N ASP A 268 1.35 -8.00 11.90
CA ASP A 268 0.41 -7.42 10.93
C ASP A 268 -0.97 -8.08 10.92
N PRO A 269 -2.05 -7.33 10.68
CA PRO A 269 -3.35 -7.94 10.51
C PRO A 269 -3.40 -8.68 9.17
N ILE A 270 -4.07 -9.83 9.16
CA ILE A 270 -4.28 -10.62 7.93
C ILE A 270 -5.61 -10.21 7.32
N ASN A 271 -5.55 -9.51 6.18
CA ASN A 271 -6.73 -8.96 5.51
C ASN A 271 -7.23 -9.89 4.39
N VAL A 272 -8.53 -9.82 4.09
CA VAL A 272 -9.18 -10.57 3.00
C VAL A 272 -9.58 -9.62 1.88
N PHE A 273 -9.17 -9.95 0.66
CA PHE A 273 -9.37 -9.13 -0.52
C PHE A 273 -10.34 -9.81 -1.50
N PRO A 274 -11.34 -9.09 -2.05
CA PRO A 274 -12.31 -9.65 -2.98
C PRO A 274 -11.70 -9.96 -4.35
N PHE A 275 -10.76 -9.14 -4.81
CA PHE A 275 -10.27 -9.17 -6.19
C PHE A 275 -8.77 -9.43 -6.25
N ASP A 276 -8.40 -10.36 -7.13
CA ASP A 276 -7.03 -10.51 -7.60
C ASP A 276 -6.67 -9.31 -8.49
N PRO A 277 -5.53 -8.63 -8.28
CA PRO A 277 -5.08 -7.56 -9.18
C PRO A 277 -4.67 -8.13 -10.55
N ASP A 278 -5.63 -8.34 -11.45
CA ASP A 278 -5.32 -8.70 -12.84
C ASP A 278 -4.82 -7.48 -13.63
N ASN A 279 -3.52 -7.26 -13.54
CA ASN A 279 -2.84 -6.11 -14.14
C ASN A 279 -2.48 -6.31 -15.63
N ASP A 280 -2.81 -7.46 -16.23
CA ASP A 280 -2.49 -7.75 -17.64
C ASP A 280 -3.67 -7.52 -18.61
N GLN A 281 -4.86 -7.30 -18.07
CA GLN A 281 -6.05 -6.96 -18.86
C GLN A 281 -6.25 -5.44 -18.94
N GLU A 282 -6.37 -4.93 -20.17
CA GLU A 282 -6.69 -3.51 -20.42
C GLU A 282 -8.17 -3.20 -20.16
N PHE A 283 -9.04 -4.11 -20.55
CA PHE A 283 -10.49 -4.01 -20.44
C PHE A 283 -10.99 -4.92 -19.33
N PHE A 284 -12.12 -4.56 -18.71
CA PHE A 284 -12.74 -5.32 -17.61
C PHE A 284 -11.80 -5.56 -16.41
N ASN A 285 -10.85 -4.65 -16.22
CA ASN A 285 -9.95 -4.64 -15.08
C ASN A 285 -10.51 -3.68 -14.02
N ASN A 286 -10.61 -4.16 -12.78
CA ASN A 286 -11.15 -3.42 -11.64
C ASN A 286 -10.09 -3.05 -10.59
N ASP A 287 -8.81 -3.22 -10.91
CA ASP A 287 -7.74 -3.07 -9.92
C ASP A 287 -7.67 -1.64 -9.39
N SER A 288 -7.39 -1.55 -8.09
CA SER A 288 -6.99 -0.32 -7.42
C SER A 288 -6.07 -0.58 -6.25
N PRO A 289 -5.00 0.24 -6.08
CA PRO A 289 -4.22 0.26 -4.85
C PRO A 289 -4.91 1.06 -3.74
N MET A 290 -6.03 1.73 -4.04
CA MET A 290 -6.82 2.45 -3.04
C MET A 290 -7.88 1.51 -2.49
N TRP A 291 -7.77 1.16 -1.22
CA TRP A 291 -8.69 0.23 -0.58
C TRP A 291 -9.72 0.94 0.29
N ASP A 292 -10.97 0.46 0.23
CA ASP A 292 -12.07 0.89 1.09
C ASP A 292 -12.34 -0.17 2.17
N ALA A 293 -11.98 0.15 3.41
CA ALA A 293 -12.05 -0.79 4.51
C ALA A 293 -13.50 -0.98 4.98
N HIS A 294 -14.05 -2.17 4.77
CA HIS A 294 -15.32 -2.58 5.35
C HIS A 294 -15.05 -3.49 6.54
N LEU A 295 -15.11 -2.92 7.75
CA LEU A 295 -14.82 -3.66 8.98
C LEU A 295 -15.84 -4.77 9.21
N ASN A 296 -15.34 -5.97 9.49
CA ASN A 296 -16.14 -7.13 9.82
C ASN A 296 -15.89 -7.57 11.27
N MET A 297 -16.90 -8.18 11.89
CA MET A 297 -16.79 -8.72 13.24
C MET A 297 -17.55 -10.03 13.36
N TRP A 298 -16.98 -10.96 14.11
CA TRP A 298 -17.66 -12.14 14.62
C TRP A 298 -18.73 -11.71 15.63
N THR A 299 -19.92 -12.32 15.55
CA THR A 299 -21.01 -12.07 16.50
C THR A 299 -20.76 -12.81 17.82
N GLU A 300 -21.34 -12.34 18.92
CA GLU A 300 -21.26 -13.04 20.21
C GLU A 300 -21.79 -14.49 20.11
N GLU A 301 -22.80 -14.72 19.28
CA GLU A 301 -23.36 -16.06 19.02
C GLU A 301 -22.35 -17.02 18.37
N ALA A 302 -21.34 -16.49 17.67
CA ALA A 302 -20.22 -17.27 17.14
C ALA A 302 -19.05 -17.34 18.14
N ILE A 303 -18.85 -16.31 18.96
CA ILE A 303 -17.76 -16.22 19.93
C ILE A 303 -17.99 -17.15 21.12
N ASP A 304 -19.18 -17.10 21.73
CA ASP A 304 -19.57 -17.91 22.90
C ASP A 304 -19.30 -19.42 22.73
N PRO A 305 -19.68 -20.05 21.59
CA PRO A 305 -19.35 -21.45 21.33
C PRO A 305 -17.94 -21.71 20.77
N GLY A 306 -17.10 -20.68 20.61
CA GLY A 306 -15.73 -20.81 20.09
C GLY A 306 -15.66 -21.10 18.58
N LEU A 307 -16.53 -20.49 17.78
CA LEU A 307 -16.62 -20.70 16.33
C LEU A 307 -15.79 -19.71 15.50
N ARG A 308 -15.11 -18.77 16.15
CA ARG A 308 -14.18 -17.87 15.46
C ARG A 308 -13.08 -18.69 14.80
N ARG A 309 -12.78 -18.33 13.55
CA ARG A 309 -11.73 -18.93 12.73
C ARG A 309 -11.23 -17.88 11.74
N ARG A 310 -10.10 -18.15 11.11
CA ARG A 310 -9.60 -17.32 10.03
C ARG A 310 -10.57 -17.36 8.85
N ILE A 311 -10.97 -16.18 8.42
CA ILE A 311 -11.70 -15.94 7.18
C ILE A 311 -10.67 -15.90 6.05
N VAL A 312 -10.84 -16.79 5.08
CA VAL A 312 -9.92 -16.95 3.93
C VAL A 312 -10.53 -16.51 2.60
N SER A 313 -11.85 -16.26 2.59
CA SER A 313 -12.60 -15.78 1.43
C SER A 313 -13.86 -15.07 1.91
N ILE A 314 -14.31 -14.09 1.13
CA ILE A 314 -15.60 -13.41 1.29
C ILE A 314 -16.64 -13.84 0.24
N GLU A 315 -16.25 -14.76 -0.64
CA GLU A 315 -17.13 -15.50 -1.57
C GLU A 315 -17.69 -16.78 -0.96
#